data_AF-A0A3A4ANR7-F1
#
_entry.id   AF-A0A3A4ANR7-F1
#
_cell.length_a   1.000
_cell.length_b   1.000
_cell.length_c   1.000
_cell.angle_alpha   90.00
_cell.angle_beta   90.00
_cell.angle_gamma   90.00
#
_symmetry.space_group_name_H-M   'P 1'
#
loop_
_entity.id
_entity.type
_entity.pdbx_description
1 polymer ?
#
loop_
_entity_poly.entity_id
_entity_poly.type
_entity_poly.pdbx_seq_one_letter_code
_entity_poly.pdbx_strand_id
1 'polypeptide(L)'
;MRARLAGILILGSSLATAAALGHAGDQSSRQASGRSGNASLAASTRPTLAAPPTRAELTRATELLIAHPKLGRSVAKAYKEATGEKLDSAADLRPQGSLFHAAQLRKTNEDLAACGSQRCVQLFVRLPDGSWAETDRVVVNLARSKVERLKW
;
A
#
# COMPACT_ATOMS: atom_id res chain seq x y z
N MET A 1 13.06 9.39 -52.63
CA MET A 1 12.38 10.49 -53.35
C MET A 1 11.00 10.01 -53.80
N ARG A 2 9.98 10.89 -53.71
CA ARG A 2 8.53 10.69 -53.97
C ARG A 2 7.79 9.96 -52.84
N ALA A 3 6.62 10.39 -52.33
CA ALA A 3 5.66 11.40 -52.79
C ALA A 3 4.95 12.08 -51.60
N ARG A 4 4.51 13.33 -51.82
CA ARG A 4 3.57 14.09 -50.98
C ARG A 4 2.13 13.67 -51.31
N LEU A 5 1.22 13.74 -50.33
CA LEU A 5 -0.23 14.01 -50.44
C LEU A 5 -0.69 14.42 -49.01
N ALA A 6 -0.91 15.70 -48.72
CA ALA A 6 -2.12 16.50 -48.96
C ALA A 6 -3.27 16.12 -48.00
N GLY A 7 -3.63 17.06 -47.12
CA GLY A 7 -4.63 16.90 -46.07
C GLY A 7 -6.06 17.16 -46.51
N ILE A 8 -7.00 16.89 -45.60
CA ILE A 8 -8.38 17.40 -45.65
C ILE A 8 -8.78 17.80 -44.23
N LEU A 9 -9.10 19.08 -44.06
CA LEU A 9 -9.88 19.64 -42.97
C LEU A 9 -11.36 19.33 -43.20
N ILE A 10 -12.10 18.95 -42.15
CA ILE A 10 -13.55 19.14 -42.11
C ILE A 10 -13.90 19.85 -40.80
N LEU A 11 -14.39 21.07 -40.95
CA LEU A 11 -15.10 21.86 -39.95
C LEU A 11 -16.47 21.23 -39.65
N GLY A 12 -17.00 21.40 -38.44
CA GLY A 12 -18.40 21.10 -38.19
C GLY A 12 -18.83 21.22 -36.73
N SER A 13 -18.97 22.46 -36.27
CA SER A 13 -19.60 22.83 -35.01
C SER A 13 -21.05 22.35 -34.92
N SER A 14 -21.50 21.97 -33.72
CA SER A 14 -22.91 22.15 -33.31
C SER A 14 -22.99 22.36 -31.81
N LEU A 15 -23.45 23.56 -31.44
CA LEU A 15 -23.87 23.94 -30.11
C LEU A 15 -25.16 23.22 -29.73
N ALA A 16 -25.30 22.83 -28.47
CA ALA A 16 -26.59 22.78 -27.80
C ALA A 16 -26.42 23.08 -26.31
N THR A 17 -26.82 24.29 -25.93
CA THR A 17 -27.00 24.76 -24.56
C THR A 17 -28.29 24.16 -24.00
N ALA A 18 -28.26 23.64 -22.77
CA ALA A 18 -29.45 23.56 -21.93
C ALA A 18 -29.04 23.53 -20.45
N ALA A 19 -29.27 24.66 -19.78
CA ALA A 19 -29.32 24.73 -18.32
C ALA A 19 -30.71 24.29 -17.85
N ALA A 20 -30.76 23.46 -16.82
CA ALA A 20 -31.96 23.27 -16.01
C ALA A 20 -31.53 23.14 -14.53
N LEU A 21 -31.92 24.15 -13.75
CA LEU A 21 -31.96 24.13 -12.29
C LEU A 21 -33.16 23.27 -11.85
N GLY A 22 -33.02 22.50 -10.76
CA GLY A 22 -34.20 21.96 -10.09
C GLY A 22 -33.99 20.91 -9.01
N HIS A 23 -34.08 21.38 -7.77
CA HIS A 23 -34.74 20.78 -6.61
C HIS A 23 -34.11 19.63 -5.81
N ALA A 24 -34.05 19.91 -4.51
CA ALA A 24 -33.81 19.03 -3.38
C ALA A 24 -34.97 18.05 -3.10
N GLY A 25 -34.68 17.04 -2.27
CA GLY A 25 -35.60 16.00 -1.80
C GLY A 25 -35.30 14.67 -2.52
N ASP A 26 -35.21 13.50 -1.90
CA ASP A 26 -35.74 13.02 -0.64
C ASP A 26 -34.99 11.71 -0.30
N GLN A 27 -34.70 11.50 0.99
CA GLN A 27 -34.18 10.23 1.49
C GLN A 27 -35.35 9.26 1.69
N SER A 28 -35.48 8.24 0.84
CA SER A 28 -36.15 7.01 1.26
C SER A 28 -35.77 5.79 0.43
N SER A 29 -34.96 4.94 1.06
CA SER A 29 -35.23 3.51 1.26
C SER A 29 -35.86 2.74 0.10
N ARG A 30 -35.04 1.87 -0.52
CA ARG A 30 -35.28 0.41 -0.68
C ARG A 30 -34.29 -0.15 -1.69
N GLN A 31 -33.35 -0.97 -1.23
CA GLN A 31 -33.01 -2.22 -1.92
C GLN A 31 -32.20 -3.10 -0.97
N ALA A 32 -32.89 -4.12 -0.49
CA ALA A 32 -32.29 -5.31 0.09
C ALA A 32 -31.68 -6.18 -1.01
N SER A 33 -30.72 -7.02 -0.59
CA SER A 33 -30.21 -8.20 -1.27
C SER A 33 -29.15 -7.99 -2.35
N GLY A 34 -27.94 -8.47 -2.07
CA GLY A 34 -26.84 -8.52 -3.04
C GLY A 34 -25.48 -8.67 -2.38
N ARG A 35 -25.16 -9.88 -1.91
CA ARG A 35 -23.79 -10.27 -1.56
C ARG A 35 -22.95 -10.25 -2.85
N SER A 36 -21.73 -9.73 -2.76
CA SER A 36 -20.68 -9.72 -3.79
C SER A 36 -20.70 -8.51 -4.74
N GLY A 37 -19.73 -7.61 -4.53
CA GLY A 37 -19.45 -6.50 -5.43
C GLY A 37 -18.41 -5.54 -4.83
N ASN A 38 -17.15 -5.72 -5.20
CA ASN A 38 -16.12 -4.68 -5.37
C ASN A 38 -16.35 -3.31 -4.68
N ALA A 39 -15.81 -3.14 -3.47
CA ALA A 39 -15.59 -1.81 -2.91
C ALA A 39 -14.47 -1.09 -3.69
N SER A 40 -14.82 -0.46 -4.82
CA SER A 40 -14.04 0.62 -5.42
C SER A 40 -14.70 1.94 -5.05
N LEU A 41 -14.29 2.48 -3.90
CA LEU A 41 -14.37 3.90 -3.62
C LEU A 41 -12.93 4.36 -3.38
N ALA A 42 -12.25 4.71 -4.46
CA ALA A 42 -10.98 5.44 -4.38
C ALA A 42 -11.27 6.89 -3.99
N ALA A 43 -11.75 7.11 -2.76
CA ALA A 43 -11.59 8.40 -2.11
C ALA A 43 -10.13 8.51 -1.70
N SER A 44 -9.43 9.54 -2.18
CA SER A 44 -8.07 9.87 -1.73
C SER A 44 -8.08 10.44 -0.30
N THR A 45 -8.61 9.66 0.64
CA THR A 45 -8.60 9.95 2.06
C THR A 45 -7.30 9.39 2.61
N ARG A 46 -6.51 10.22 3.30
CA ARG A 46 -5.36 9.72 4.06
C ARG A 46 -5.85 8.65 5.03
N PRO A 47 -5.27 7.43 5.03
CA PRO A 47 -5.64 6.40 5.98
C PRO A 47 -5.55 6.94 7.40
N THR A 48 -6.61 6.77 8.18
CA THR A 48 -6.57 7.13 9.61
C THR A 48 -5.56 6.22 10.31
N LEU A 49 -4.98 6.70 11.41
CA LEU A 49 -4.01 5.92 12.20
C LEU A 49 -4.56 4.60 12.76
N ALA A 50 -5.86 4.33 12.66
CA ALA A 50 -6.51 3.10 13.09
C ALA A 50 -6.86 2.14 11.94
N ALA A 51 -6.86 2.62 10.68
CA ALA A 51 -7.13 1.76 9.53
C ALA A 51 -5.96 0.80 9.27
N PRO A 52 -6.22 -0.49 8.93
CA PRO A 52 -5.17 -1.44 8.56
C PRO A 52 -4.20 -0.87 7.51
N PRO A 53 -2.93 -1.33 7.49
CA PRO A 53 -1.96 -0.87 6.50
C PRO A 53 -2.49 -1.10 5.08
N THR A 54 -2.40 -0.07 4.24
CA THR A 54 -2.77 -0.19 2.83
C THR A 54 -1.72 -1.02 2.08
N ARG A 55 -2.07 -1.51 0.88
CA ARG A 55 -1.11 -2.22 0.03
C ARG A 55 0.11 -1.37 -0.31
N ALA A 56 -0.07 -0.07 -0.57
CA ALA A 56 1.02 0.86 -0.84
C ALA A 56 1.95 1.02 0.38
N GLU A 57 1.39 1.05 1.58
CA GLU A 57 2.16 1.13 2.83
C GLU A 57 2.94 -0.15 3.09
N LEU A 58 2.36 -1.31 2.83
CA LEU A 58 3.05 -2.60 2.90
C LEU A 58 4.19 -2.67 1.89
N THR A 59 3.96 -2.30 0.62
CA THR A 59 5.02 -2.23 -0.39
C THR A 59 6.13 -1.29 0.05
N ARG A 60 5.81 -0.09 0.52
CA ARG A 60 6.80 0.88 0.99
C ARG A 60 7.59 0.35 2.20
N ALA A 61 6.91 -0.31 3.14
CA ALA A 61 7.58 -0.93 4.28
C ALA A 61 8.53 -2.05 3.86
N THR A 62 8.12 -2.87 2.88
CA THR A 62 8.95 -3.94 2.32
C THR A 62 10.17 -3.39 1.60
N GLU A 63 10.03 -2.33 0.80
CA GLU A 63 11.17 -1.64 0.16
C GLU A 63 12.20 -1.17 1.19
N LEU A 64 11.73 -0.56 2.28
CA LEU A 64 12.61 -0.12 3.37
C LEU A 64 13.30 -1.31 4.06
N LEU A 65 12.58 -2.41 4.27
CA LEU A 65 13.13 -3.63 4.86
C LEU A 65 14.23 -4.25 3.98
N ILE A 66 13.98 -4.43 2.67
CA ILE A 66 14.97 -5.05 1.76
C ILE A 66 16.20 -4.15 1.57
N ALA A 67 16.03 -2.82 1.65
CA ALA A 67 17.13 -1.86 1.62
C ALA A 67 17.93 -1.82 2.93
N HIS A 68 17.36 -2.27 4.05
CA HIS A 68 18.05 -2.25 5.34
C HIS A 68 19.23 -3.23 5.33
N PRO A 69 20.46 -2.79 5.69
CA PRO A 69 21.68 -3.57 5.42
C PRO A 69 21.70 -4.95 6.07
N LYS A 70 21.31 -5.07 7.35
CA LYS A 70 21.34 -6.37 8.05
C LYS A 70 20.08 -7.19 7.79
N LEU A 71 18.91 -6.61 8.04
CA LEU A 71 17.61 -7.27 7.89
C LEU A 71 17.30 -7.66 6.45
N GLY A 72 17.56 -6.78 5.47
CA GLY A 72 17.35 -7.06 4.05
C GLY A 72 18.21 -8.22 3.55
N ARG A 73 19.46 -8.35 4.03
CA ARG A 73 20.31 -9.53 3.72
C ARG A 73 19.71 -10.83 4.26
N SER A 74 19.13 -10.82 5.45
CA SER A 74 18.46 -12.00 6.01
C SER A 74 17.25 -12.41 5.16
N VAL A 75 16.41 -11.43 4.76
CA VAL A 75 15.27 -11.66 3.88
C VAL A 75 15.70 -12.17 2.50
N ALA A 76 16.72 -11.57 1.91
CA ALA A 76 17.26 -11.99 0.61
C ALA A 76 17.83 -13.42 0.66
N LYS A 77 18.52 -13.78 1.76
CA LYS A 77 19.00 -15.14 1.98
C LYS A 77 17.82 -16.12 2.09
N ALA A 78 16.83 -15.81 2.91
CA ALA A 78 15.65 -16.67 3.06
C ALA A 78 14.89 -16.83 1.74
N TYR A 79 14.73 -15.75 0.96
CA TYR A 79 14.13 -15.80 -0.37
C TYR A 79 14.91 -16.74 -1.31
N LYS A 80 16.24 -16.62 -1.35
CA LYS A 80 17.10 -17.49 -2.17
C LYS A 80 17.03 -18.94 -1.74
N GLU A 81 16.94 -19.22 -0.45
CA GLU A 81 16.77 -20.58 0.08
C GLU A 81 15.41 -21.18 -0.30
N ALA A 82 14.36 -20.36 -0.31
CA ALA A 82 13.00 -20.80 -0.66
C ALA A 82 12.77 -20.97 -2.16
N THR A 83 13.48 -20.21 -3.01
CA THR A 83 13.18 -20.12 -4.46
C THR A 83 14.32 -20.57 -5.36
N GLY A 84 15.56 -20.57 -4.87
CA GLY A 84 16.77 -20.69 -5.68
C GLY A 84 17.16 -19.40 -6.41
N GLU A 85 16.32 -18.36 -6.37
CA GLU A 85 16.50 -17.11 -7.12
C GLU A 85 17.05 -15.98 -6.24
N LYS A 86 17.52 -14.91 -6.89
CA LYS A 86 17.91 -13.69 -6.19
C LYS A 86 16.67 -12.85 -5.93
N LEU A 87 16.57 -12.28 -4.73
CA LEU A 87 15.56 -11.26 -4.43
C LEU A 87 15.92 -9.95 -5.14
N ASP A 88 15.05 -9.48 -6.03
CA ASP A 88 15.29 -8.27 -6.82
C ASP A 88 14.46 -7.08 -6.30
N SER A 89 13.21 -7.32 -5.89
CA SER A 89 12.30 -6.26 -5.49
C SER A 89 11.30 -6.66 -4.41
N ALA A 90 10.61 -5.67 -3.85
CA ALA A 90 9.50 -5.90 -2.93
C ALA A 90 8.32 -6.66 -3.58
N ALA A 91 8.21 -6.68 -4.91
CA ALA A 91 7.15 -7.38 -5.63
C ALA A 91 7.31 -8.90 -5.61
N ASP A 92 8.52 -9.40 -5.35
CA ASP A 92 8.83 -10.83 -5.25
C ASP A 92 8.34 -11.42 -3.92
N LEU A 93 8.00 -10.54 -2.96
CA LEU A 93 7.58 -10.89 -1.62
C LEU A 93 6.06 -10.71 -1.47
N ARG A 94 5.47 -11.46 -0.52
CA ARG A 94 4.07 -11.32 -0.14
C ARG A 94 3.99 -10.72 1.26
N PRO A 95 4.04 -9.38 1.39
CA PRO A 95 3.99 -8.74 2.69
C PRO A 95 2.59 -8.77 3.28
N GLN A 96 2.53 -8.99 4.58
CA GLN A 96 1.40 -8.75 5.45
C GLN A 96 1.83 -7.83 6.58
N GLY A 97 0.89 -7.16 7.24
CA GLY A 97 1.26 -6.30 8.34
C GLY A 97 0.08 -5.77 9.13
N SER A 98 0.39 -5.29 10.31
CA SER A 98 -0.52 -4.62 11.23
C SER A 98 0.05 -3.26 11.64
N LEU A 99 -0.80 -2.37 12.12
CA LEU A 99 -0.33 -1.15 12.75
C LEU A 99 0.37 -1.48 14.07
N PHE A 100 1.50 -0.82 14.31
CA PHE A 100 2.27 -0.97 15.53
C PHE A 100 2.15 0.28 16.40
N HIS A 101 1.87 0.09 17.69
CA HIS A 101 1.74 1.15 18.68
C HIS A 101 2.77 0.95 19.79
N ALA A 102 3.48 2.01 20.15
CA ALA A 102 4.47 2.00 21.23
C ALA A 102 3.93 1.48 22.56
N ALA A 103 2.65 1.75 22.85
CA ALA A 103 1.94 1.28 24.05
C ALA A 103 1.88 -0.26 24.17
N GLN A 104 2.17 -1.00 23.09
CA GLN A 104 2.26 -2.46 23.10
C GLN A 104 3.56 -2.98 23.75
N LEU A 105 4.55 -2.11 23.98
CA LEU A 105 5.84 -2.48 24.56
C LEU A 105 5.93 -2.14 26.05
N ARG A 106 6.56 -3.03 26.83
CA ARG A 106 6.93 -2.76 28.23
C ARG A 106 8.12 -1.80 28.37
N LYS A 107 9.00 -1.78 27.37
CA LYS A 107 10.14 -0.87 27.24
C LYS A 107 10.26 -0.47 25.77
N THR A 108 10.23 0.82 25.50
CA THR A 108 10.19 1.34 24.13
C THR A 108 11.51 2.03 23.82
N ASN A 109 12.16 1.63 22.72
CA ASN A 109 13.28 2.37 22.15
C ASN A 109 12.77 3.74 21.66
N GLU A 110 13.56 4.81 21.78
CA GLU A 110 13.18 6.17 21.34
C GLU A 110 12.64 6.19 19.90
N ASP A 111 13.19 5.37 19.02
CA ASP A 111 12.76 5.27 17.63
C ASP A 111 11.35 4.71 17.43
N LEU A 112 10.88 3.92 18.40
CA LEU A 112 9.53 3.34 18.43
C LEU A 112 8.58 4.17 19.28
N ALA A 113 9.06 5.10 20.10
CA ALA A 113 8.23 5.91 21.01
C ALA A 113 7.19 6.75 20.26
N ALA A 114 7.50 7.13 19.02
CA ALA A 114 6.58 7.87 18.17
C ALA A 114 5.48 7.00 17.51
N CYS A 115 5.59 5.67 17.56
CA CYS A 115 4.62 4.77 16.93
C CYS A 115 3.26 4.82 17.63
N GLY A 116 2.21 5.14 16.87
CA GLY A 116 0.86 5.41 17.36
C GLY A 116 0.46 6.88 17.22
N SER A 117 1.43 7.81 17.29
CA SER A 117 1.28 9.17 16.74
C SER A 117 1.75 9.23 15.29
N GLN A 118 2.79 8.45 14.97
CA GLN A 118 3.26 8.17 13.63
C GLN A 118 2.79 6.79 13.17
N ARG A 119 2.60 6.67 11.87
CA ARG A 119 2.16 5.43 11.24
C ARG A 119 3.32 4.44 11.16
N CYS A 120 3.32 3.48 12.07
CA CYS A 120 4.27 2.36 12.09
C CYS A 120 3.56 1.07 11.70
N VAL A 121 4.26 0.22 10.94
CA VAL A 121 3.76 -1.07 10.47
C VAL A 121 4.67 -2.18 11.00
N GLN A 122 4.10 -3.14 11.72
CA GLN A 122 4.77 -4.42 11.96
C GLN A 122 4.61 -5.29 10.73
N LEU A 123 5.73 -5.76 10.16
CA LEU A 123 5.76 -6.39 8.85
C LEU A 123 6.03 -7.89 8.98
N PHE A 124 5.22 -8.70 8.31
CA PHE A 124 5.40 -10.15 8.19
C PHE A 124 5.57 -10.50 6.72
N VAL A 125 6.67 -11.14 6.35
CA VAL A 125 6.97 -11.46 4.95
C VAL A 125 6.78 -12.95 4.70
N ARG A 126 5.81 -13.27 3.85
CA ARG A 126 5.61 -14.63 3.34
C ARG A 126 6.41 -14.81 2.05
N LEU A 127 7.13 -15.93 1.97
CA LEU A 127 7.92 -16.33 0.81
C LEU A 127 7.06 -17.09 -0.21
N PRO A 128 7.50 -17.23 -1.48
CA PRO A 128 6.73 -17.90 -2.53
C PRO A 128 6.37 -19.37 -2.22
N ASP A 129 7.25 -20.09 -1.51
CA ASP A 129 7.04 -21.47 -1.04
C ASP A 129 6.00 -21.57 0.10
N GLY A 130 5.51 -20.43 0.59
CA GLY A 130 4.52 -20.34 1.64
C GLY A 130 5.08 -20.22 3.05
N SER A 131 6.41 -20.34 3.24
CA SER A 131 7.09 -20.14 4.51
C SER A 131 7.19 -18.65 4.88
N TRP A 132 7.63 -18.37 6.12
CA TRP A 132 7.76 -17.00 6.64
C TRP A 132 9.23 -16.63 6.83
N ALA A 133 9.63 -15.47 6.32
CA ALA A 133 10.94 -14.90 6.65
C ALA A 133 10.94 -14.39 8.11
N GLU A 134 12.12 -14.39 8.75
CA GLU A 134 12.32 -13.95 10.13
C GLU A 134 12.13 -12.42 10.30
N THR A 135 10.87 -12.02 10.22
CA THR A 135 10.39 -10.63 10.17
C THR A 135 9.33 -10.33 11.22
N ASP A 136 8.92 -11.31 12.03
CA ASP A 136 7.96 -11.18 13.12
C ASP A 136 8.25 -10.02 14.08
N ARG A 137 9.52 -9.65 14.22
CA ARG A 137 10.01 -8.56 15.08
C ARG A 137 10.33 -7.27 14.33
N VAL A 138 9.99 -7.15 13.06
CA VAL A 138 10.32 -5.98 12.26
C VAL A 138 9.18 -4.97 12.33
N VAL A 139 9.52 -3.75 12.75
CA VAL A 139 8.62 -2.60 12.72
C VAL A 139 9.22 -1.52 11.82
N VAL A 140 8.40 -0.97 10.94
CA VAL A 140 8.78 0.11 10.03
C VAL A 140 8.02 1.38 10.38
N ASN A 141 8.73 2.44 10.73
CA ASN A 141 8.17 3.79 10.83
C ASN A 141 8.17 4.44 9.45
N LEU A 142 6.98 4.51 8.83
CA LEU A 142 6.84 5.01 7.45
C LEU A 142 7.12 6.52 7.36
N ALA A 143 6.78 7.29 8.39
CA ALA A 143 7.01 8.73 8.42
C ALA A 143 8.50 9.09 8.44
N ARG A 144 9.33 8.26 9.08
CA ARG A 144 10.79 8.46 9.18
C ARG A 144 11.59 7.59 8.22
N SER A 145 10.93 6.74 7.42
CA SER A 145 11.58 5.71 6.59
C SER A 145 12.57 4.86 7.39
N LYS A 146 12.23 4.49 8.62
CA LYS A 146 13.11 3.77 9.54
C LYS A 146 12.62 2.34 9.79
N VAL A 147 13.55 1.38 9.78
CA VAL A 147 13.27 -0.03 10.08
C VAL A 147 13.94 -0.39 11.40
N GLU A 148 13.17 -0.93 12.32
CA GLU A 148 13.61 -1.33 13.66
C GLU A 148 13.28 -2.80 13.89
N ARG A 149 14.13 -3.47 14.70
CA ARG A 149 13.85 -4.81 15.19
C ARG A 149 13.51 -4.74 16.67
N LEU A 150 12.33 -5.26 17.03
CA LEU A 150 11.88 -5.38 18.41
C LEU A 150 12.85 -6.24 19.21
N LYS A 151 13.22 -5.72 20.37
CA LYS A 151 13.97 -6.42 21.42
C LYS A 151 13.04 -6.50 22.63
N TRP A 152 12.83 -7.71 23.11
CA TRP A 152 12.00 -8.01 24.27
C TRP A 152 12.93 -8.33 25.43
#